data_AF-A0A485LY00-F1
#
_entry.id   AF-A0A485LY00-F1
#
_cell.length_a   1.000
_cell.length_b   1.000
_cell.length_c   1.000
_cell.angle_alpha   90.00
_cell.angle_beta   90.00
_cell.angle_gamma   90.00
#
_symmetry.space_group_name_H-M   'P 1'
#
loop_
_entity.id
_entity.type
_entity.pdbx_description
1 polymer ?
#
loop_
_entity_poly.entity_id
_entity_poly.type
_entity_poly.pdbx_seq_one_letter_code
_entity_poly.pdbx_strand_id
1 'polypeptide(L)'
;MFKLYCDVCGKEVIPEEGTLSWRDDGNALSDFRITHKQDQNHSETRYVSYIHLWMLTGIAGYTKFIQLLIDHWDKGYALKDNKELKKALEQISNYIWYKTKKNKEQTD
;
A
#
# COMPACT_ATOMS: atom_id res chain seq x y z
N MET A 1 -19.17 0.55 -0.59
CA MET A 1 -17.88 0.48 -1.33
C MET A 1 -16.81 0.99 -0.38
N PHE A 2 -15.80 0.19 -0.08
CA PHE A 2 -14.70 0.65 0.78
C PHE A 2 -13.79 1.58 -0.03
N LYS A 3 -13.30 2.63 0.62
CA LYS A 3 -12.49 3.68 -0.01
C LYS A 3 -11.06 3.64 0.51
N LEU A 4 -10.11 4.03 -0.32
CA LEU A 4 -8.72 4.24 0.08
C LEU A 4 -8.54 5.73 0.34
N TYR A 5 -7.72 6.10 1.32
CA TYR A 5 -7.50 7.49 1.70
C TYR A 5 -6.03 7.87 1.66
N CYS A 6 -5.76 9.08 1.20
CA CYS A 6 -4.42 9.67 1.13
C CYS A 6 -3.96 10.06 2.52
N ASP A 7 -2.77 9.60 2.91
CA ASP A 7 -2.15 9.92 4.19
C ASP A 7 -1.66 11.37 4.28
N VAL A 8 -1.58 12.09 3.15
CA VAL A 8 -1.18 13.51 3.09
C VAL A 8 -2.39 14.43 3.16
N CYS A 9 -3.36 14.29 2.24
CA CYS A 9 -4.48 15.22 2.13
C CYS A 9 -5.79 14.73 2.76
N GLY A 10 -5.84 13.47 3.24
CA GLY A 10 -7.03 12.86 3.85
C GLY A 10 -8.17 12.55 2.88
N LYS A 11 -8.02 12.87 1.58
CA LYS A 11 -9.04 12.65 0.55
C LYS A 11 -8.99 11.23 0.01
N GLU A 12 -10.08 10.81 -0.61
CA GLU A 12 -10.17 9.53 -1.30
C GLU A 12 -9.14 9.41 -2.42
N VAL A 13 -8.54 8.23 -2.54
CA VAL A 13 -7.59 7.85 -3.59
C VAL A 13 -8.22 6.74 -4.42
N ILE A 14 -8.39 6.97 -5.72
CA ILE A 14 -8.77 5.88 -6.63
C ILE A 14 -7.54 5.01 -6.95
N PRO A 15 -7.67 3.68 -7.10
CA PRO A 15 -6.53 2.79 -7.29
C PRO A 15 -5.61 3.18 -8.46
N GLU A 16 -6.18 3.73 -9.53
CA GLU A 16 -5.47 4.17 -10.73
C GLU A 16 -4.60 5.41 -10.50
N GLU A 17 -4.93 6.23 -9.51
CA GLU A 17 -4.26 7.48 -9.16
C GLU A 17 -3.41 7.37 -7.89
N GLY A 18 -3.37 6.20 -7.28
CA GLY A 18 -2.75 5.98 -5.98
C GLY A 18 -1.49 5.14 -6.00
N THR A 19 -0.68 5.34 -4.97
CA THR A 19 0.52 4.53 -4.69
C THR A 19 0.60 4.20 -3.21
N LEU A 20 1.17 3.04 -2.89
CA LEU A 20 1.78 2.76 -1.60
C LEU A 20 3.29 2.96 -1.73
N SER A 21 3.89 3.82 -0.92
CA SER A 21 5.34 4.02 -0.86
C SER A 21 5.89 3.77 0.54
N TRP A 22 7.19 3.52 0.63
CA TRP A 22 7.93 3.37 1.88
C TRP A 22 9.38 3.83 1.72
N ARG A 23 10.09 3.96 2.84
CA ARG A 23 11.50 4.33 2.91
C ARG A 23 12.36 3.15 3.37
N ASP A 24 13.59 3.11 2.89
CA ASP A 24 14.68 2.32 3.49
C ASP A 24 15.49 3.28 4.37
N ASP A 25 15.35 3.12 5.68
CA ASP A 25 16.04 3.91 6.71
C ASP A 25 17.23 3.12 7.28
N GLY A 26 18.16 2.75 6.39
CA GLY A 26 19.38 2.05 6.76
C GLY A 26 19.13 0.63 7.25
N ASN A 27 18.59 -0.23 6.37
CA ASN A 27 18.19 -1.61 6.68
C ASN A 27 16.94 -1.70 7.57
N ALA A 28 16.07 -0.69 7.48
CA ALA A 28 14.76 -0.67 8.12
C ALA A 28 13.70 -0.17 7.15
N LEU A 29 12.64 -0.95 6.95
CA LEU A 29 11.46 -0.48 6.22
C LEU A 29 10.66 0.45 7.14
N SER A 30 10.28 1.61 6.63
CA SER A 30 9.61 2.66 7.40
C SER A 30 8.71 3.53 6.52
N ASP A 31 7.90 4.38 7.14
CA ASP A 31 7.15 5.45 6.47
C ASP A 31 6.21 4.96 5.36
N PHE A 32 5.41 3.94 5.68
CA PHE A 32 4.46 3.35 4.72
C PHE A 32 3.28 4.29 4.52
N ARG A 33 3.07 4.78 3.30
CA ARG A 33 2.04 5.77 2.99
C ARG A 33 1.27 5.44 1.72
N ILE A 34 -0.05 5.54 1.80
CA ILE A 34 -0.95 5.61 0.65
C ILE A 34 -1.08 7.08 0.26
N THR A 35 -0.72 7.44 -0.96
CA THR A 35 -0.82 8.82 -1.46
C THR A 35 -1.35 8.86 -2.88
N HIS A 36 -1.86 10.03 -3.29
CA HIS A 36 -2.06 10.32 -4.72
C HIS A 36 -0.70 10.41 -5.42
N LYS A 37 -0.63 9.97 -6.68
CA LYS A 37 0.58 10.08 -7.53
C LYS A 37 1.17 11.50 -7.52
N GLN A 38 0.32 12.52 -7.59
CA GLN A 38 0.73 13.93 -7.60
C GLN A 38 1.25 14.43 -6.24
N ASP A 39 0.83 13.78 -5.14
CA ASP A 39 1.25 14.12 -3.78
C ASP A 39 2.54 13.35 -3.40
N GLN A 40 3.06 12.50 -4.29
CA GLN A 40 4.37 11.90 -4.13
C GLN A 40 5.43 13.00 -4.28
N ASN A 41 5.99 13.44 -3.15
CA ASN A 41 7.10 14.38 -3.16
C ASN A 41 8.39 13.65 -3.58
N HIS A 42 8.52 13.35 -4.87
CA HIS A 42 9.64 12.63 -5.49
C HIS A 42 11.00 13.35 -5.35
N SER A 43 11.00 14.58 -4.84
CA SER A 43 12.21 15.36 -4.57
C SER A 43 13.01 14.84 -3.36
N GLU A 44 12.39 14.06 -2.48
CA GLU A 44 13.10 13.35 -1.41
C GLU A 44 13.62 12.00 -1.92
N THR A 45 14.92 11.93 -2.18
CA THR A 45 15.70 10.70 -2.48
C THR A 45 15.60 9.59 -1.43
N ARG A 46 14.77 9.75 -0.39
CA ARG A 46 14.60 8.82 0.73
C ARG A 46 13.48 7.79 0.54
N TYR A 47 12.55 7.97 -0.40
CA TYR A 47 11.54 6.94 -0.71
C TYR A 47 12.12 5.93 -1.67
N VAL A 48 12.65 4.85 -1.13
CA VAL A 48 13.43 3.86 -1.89
C VAL A 48 12.55 3.01 -2.81
N SER A 49 11.23 2.92 -2.57
CA SER A 49 10.33 2.13 -3.42
C SER A 49 8.84 2.51 -3.28
N TYR A 50 8.07 2.23 -4.34
CA TYR A 50 6.62 2.38 -4.37
C TYR A 50 5.97 1.28 -5.22
N ILE A 51 4.69 1.03 -4.99
CA ILE A 51 3.83 0.17 -5.82
C ILE A 51 2.51 0.90 -6.08
N HIS A 52 2.01 0.82 -7.31
CA HIS A 52 0.70 1.39 -7.65
C HIS A 52 -0.47 0.64 -6.98
N LEU A 53 -1.46 1.39 -6.49
CA LEU A 53 -2.62 0.79 -5.80
C LEU A 53 -3.46 -0.10 -6.72
N TRP A 54 -3.57 0.19 -8.01
CA TRP A 54 -4.29 -0.69 -8.96
C TRP A 54 -3.69 -2.11 -9.03
N MET A 55 -2.38 -2.25 -8.78
CA MET A 55 -1.74 -3.56 -8.65
C MET A 55 -2.06 -4.19 -7.30
N LEU A 56 -1.92 -3.43 -6.22
CA LEU A 56 -2.13 -3.90 -4.84
C LEU A 56 -3.59 -4.25 -4.53
N THR A 57 -4.54 -3.66 -5.23
CA THR A 57 -5.98 -3.94 -5.07
C THR A 57 -6.45 -5.15 -5.90
N GLY A 58 -5.52 -5.83 -6.58
CA GLY A 58 -5.70 -7.19 -7.09
C GLY A 58 -5.03 -8.20 -6.15
N ILE A 59 -5.66 -9.36 -5.93
CA ILE A 59 -5.17 -10.38 -4.99
C ILE A 59 -3.73 -10.81 -5.31
N ALA A 60 -3.40 -11.02 -6.59
CA ALA A 60 -2.05 -11.41 -7.00
C ALA A 60 -0.99 -10.34 -6.65
N GLY A 61 -1.29 -9.05 -6.88
CA GLY A 61 -0.39 -7.96 -6.54
C GLY A 61 -0.24 -7.77 -5.02
N TYR A 62 -1.33 -7.93 -4.28
CA TYR A 62 -1.30 -7.94 -2.82
C TYR A 62 -0.41 -9.06 -2.28
N THR A 63 -0.57 -10.30 -2.75
CA THR A 63 0.29 -11.44 -2.35
C THR A 63 1.76 -11.19 -2.69
N LYS A 64 2.06 -10.64 -3.87
CA LYS A 64 3.43 -10.28 -4.27
C LYS A 64 4.05 -9.24 -3.35
N PHE A 65 3.26 -8.27 -2.89
CA PHE A 65 3.73 -7.30 -1.90
C PHE A 65 4.04 -7.92 -0.54
N ILE A 66 3.20 -8.85 -0.06
CA ILE A 66 3.50 -9.59 1.18
C ILE A 66 4.79 -10.42 1.04
N GLN A 67 4.98 -11.08 -0.10
CA GLN A 67 6.23 -11.80 -0.40
C GLN A 67 7.44 -10.86 -0.35
N LEU A 68 7.34 -9.67 -0.96
CA LEU A 68 8.39 -8.67 -0.90
C LEU A 68 8.73 -8.28 0.54
N LEU A 69 7.75 -8.08 1.42
CA LEU A 69 8.01 -7.76 2.83
C LEU A 69 8.73 -8.91 3.55
N ILE A 70 8.31 -10.15 3.32
CA ILE A 70 8.96 -11.35 3.87
C ILE A 70 10.41 -11.44 3.40
N ASP A 71 10.67 -11.21 2.12
CA ASP A 71 12.03 -11.26 1.55
C ASP A 71 12.95 -10.19 2.18
N HIS A 72 12.41 -9.01 2.54
CA HIS A 72 13.18 -8.00 3.26
C HIS A 72 13.47 -8.44 4.69
N TRP A 73 12.47 -8.98 5.39
CA TRP A 73 12.67 -9.49 6.75
C TRP A 73 13.66 -10.65 6.82
N ASP A 74 13.66 -11.55 5.82
CA ASP A 74 14.63 -12.64 5.70
C ASP A 74 16.07 -12.12 5.50
N LYS A 75 16.22 -10.99 4.80
CA LYS A 75 17.51 -10.28 4.66
C LYS A 75 17.93 -9.49 5.90
N GLY A 76 17.14 -9.54 6.99
CA GLY A 76 17.42 -8.86 8.24
C GLY A 76 16.99 -7.40 8.28
N TYR A 77 16.12 -6.95 7.36
CA TYR A 77 15.53 -5.62 7.47
C TYR A 77 14.62 -5.55 8.70
N ALA A 78 14.77 -4.49 9.49
CA ALA A 78 13.82 -4.18 10.56
C ALA A 78 12.54 -3.55 10.00
N LEU A 79 11.44 -3.64 10.75
CA LEU A 79 10.26 -2.81 10.52
C LEU A 79 10.22 -1.70 11.56
N LYS A 80 10.30 -0.46 11.10
CA LYS A 80 10.09 0.74 11.92
C LYS A 80 8.67 1.25 11.68
N ASP A 81 8.01 1.73 12.72
CA ASP A 81 6.66 2.30 12.64
C ASP A 81 5.59 1.33 12.08
N ASN A 82 5.46 0.17 12.73
CA ASN A 82 4.51 -0.90 12.35
C ASN A 82 3.05 -0.44 12.17
N LYS A 83 2.64 0.66 12.82
CA LYS A 83 1.30 1.24 12.74
C LYS A 83 0.96 1.68 11.32
N GLU A 84 1.92 2.22 10.58
CA GLU A 84 1.70 2.75 9.23
C GLU A 84 1.54 1.62 8.22
N LEU A 85 2.41 0.60 8.29
CA LEU A 85 2.27 -0.60 7.49
C LEU A 85 0.92 -1.28 7.78
N LYS A 86 0.55 -1.43 9.05
CA LYS A 86 -0.74 -2.00 9.44
C LYS A 86 -1.91 -1.21 8.86
N LYS A 87 -1.90 0.11 8.99
CA LYS A 87 -2.93 1.00 8.42
C LYS A 87 -3.05 0.83 6.90
N ALA A 88 -1.93 0.77 6.18
CA ALA A 88 -1.92 0.59 4.73
C ALA A 88 -2.51 -0.78 4.34
N LEU A 89 -2.06 -1.86 5.01
CA LEU A 89 -2.55 -3.22 4.78
C LEU A 89 -4.05 -3.35 5.08
N GLU A 90 -4.55 -2.73 6.15
CA GLU A 90 -5.97 -2.73 6.49
C GLU A 90 -6.81 -2.05 5.42
N GLN A 91 -6.41 -0.86 4.96
CA GLN A 91 -7.13 -0.15 3.90
C GLN A 91 -7.20 -0.97 2.60
N ILE A 92 -6.06 -1.55 2.18
CA ILE A 92 -5.98 -2.35 0.95
C ILE A 92 -6.78 -3.64 1.09
N SER A 93 -6.65 -4.36 2.22
CA SER A 93 -7.36 -5.62 2.46
C SER A 93 -8.87 -5.43 2.47
N ASN A 94 -9.34 -4.38 3.15
CA ASN A 94 -10.76 -4.04 3.15
C ASN A 94 -11.25 -3.69 1.74
N TYR A 95 -10.49 -2.89 0.99
CA TYR A 95 -10.84 -2.59 -0.40
C TYR A 95 -11.01 -3.85 -1.25
N ILE A 96 -10.04 -4.78 -1.19
CA ILE A 96 -10.10 -6.08 -1.90
C ILE A 96 -11.30 -6.90 -1.45
N TRP A 97 -11.55 -7.01 -0.14
CA TRP A 97 -12.67 -7.77 0.43
C TRP A 97 -14.01 -7.28 -0.11
N TYR A 98 -14.28 -5.97 -0.01
CA TYR A 98 -15.54 -5.40 -0.45
C TYR A 98 -15.71 -5.45 -1.98
N LYS A 99 -14.63 -5.26 -2.74
CA LYS A 99 -14.63 -5.45 -4.21
C LYS A 99 -15.00 -6.89 -4.58
N THR A 100 -14.41 -7.87 -3.90
CA THR A 100 -14.65 -9.29 -4.16
C THR A 100 -16.07 -9.71 -3.78
N LYS A 101 -16.58 -9.24 -2.63
CA LYS A 101 -17.95 -9.53 -2.19
C LYS A 101 -18.99 -8.99 -3.19
N LYS A 102 -18.81 -7.75 -3.66
CA LYS A 102 -19.71 -7.14 -4.64
C LYS A 102 -19.75 -7.91 -5.96
N ASN A 103 -18.59 -8.41 -6.43
CA ASN A 103 -18.54 -9.18 -7.67
C ASN A 103 -19.34 -10.48 -7.58
N LYS A 104 -19.38 -11.14 -6.41
CA LYS A 104 -20.21 -12.34 -6.18
C LYS A 104 -21.70 -12.01 -6.23
N GLU A 105 -22.13 -10.93 -5.59
CA GLU A 105 -23.53 -10.47 -5.59
C GLU A 105 -24.05 -10.02 -6.97
N GLN A 106 -23.17 -9.81 -7.95
CA GLN A 106 -23.54 -9.45 -9.33
C GLN A 106 -23.54 -10.65 -10.30
N THR A 107 -23.08 -11.81 -9.84
CA THR A 107 -23.05 -13.06 -10.63
C THR A 107 -24.10 -14.08 -10.20
N ASP A 108 -24.86 -13.77 -9.14
CA ASP A 108 -26.05 -14.48 -8.66
C ASP A 108 -27.33 -13.73 -9.09
#